data_AF-R4XBU6-F1
#
_entry.id   AF-R4XBU6-F1
#
_cell.length_a   1.000
_cell.length_b   1.000
_cell.length_c   1.000
_cell.angle_alpha   90.00
_cell.angle_beta   90.00
_cell.angle_gamma   90.00
#
_symmetry.space_group_name_H-M   'P 1'
#
loop_
_entity.id
_entity.type
_entity.pdbx_description
1 polymer ?
#
loop_
_entity_poly.entity_id
_entity_poly.type
_entity_poly.pdbx_seq_one_letter_code
_entity_poly.pdbx_strand_id
1 'polypeptide(L)'
;MTDIKANFENGNIKQGGTFNQKFPSPSKYKDPIFAVAYIACFLAFTVISGFSLNAFRLNKQGAFNSNQSFTLSGNTAILLGFVVVFAVAASAIYFALARAFTKAFIWITGILHIVTGIATGAYYIYEKQYPAGIIFLVFALFYAFCFWSWRGRIPLAALYLQFTLDVAKHYKSVYVVSALGTIVSALFSAWWSVTLVAAYAKYSPNTTSTGAQNPGCSVSGGSCSNASLILVIVFLTFTAYWVTEFIKNVIHTTICGIFGAFYYGVASPEGVPKHAAKSSFRRTVTYSFGSVAYGSLLVAVIQLIRQAVDMFTRYEAQSGDMMGAIFGCILQCFVGLLQWALQYFNKYVYVEVALYGKSYLNAARDTWHLIKQRGIDALINDSLISNVLSCGTTFIAYLTALLSYLYLKYTDPAYNATGGYYPVVMAVAFCIGLQIANTTVVPLTSGVATLFVCTAVNPEILRDHFPSLFSEMVKFYPQVMQGIV
;
A
#
# COMPACT_ATOMS: atom_id res chain seq x y z
N MET A 1 11.03 5.89 27.47
CA MET A 1 10.24 6.93 26.76
C MET A 1 11.05 8.22 26.52
N THR A 2 12.37 8.18 26.70
CA THR A 2 13.26 9.35 26.56
C THR A 2 14.63 8.96 25.98
N ASP A 3 14.79 7.69 25.56
CA ASP A 3 16.11 7.07 25.47
C ASP A 3 16.88 7.44 24.21
N ILE A 4 16.26 7.61 23.04
CA ILE A 4 17.04 7.85 21.82
C ILE A 4 17.69 9.23 21.83
N LYS A 5 16.93 10.29 22.11
CA LYS A 5 17.46 11.67 22.14
C LYS A 5 18.44 11.85 23.29
N ALA A 6 18.12 11.32 24.48
CA ALA A 6 19.04 11.33 25.61
C ALA A 6 20.29 10.48 25.35
N ASN A 7 20.21 9.33 24.65
CA ASN A 7 21.38 8.53 24.29
C ASN A 7 22.28 9.22 23.26
N PHE A 8 21.73 10.05 22.37
CA PHE A 8 22.54 10.92 21.51
C PHE A 8 23.17 12.08 22.30
N GLU A 9 22.41 12.73 23.19
CA GLU A 9 22.88 13.85 24.02
C GLU A 9 23.93 13.40 25.06
N ASN A 10 23.80 12.18 25.59
CA ASN A 10 24.72 11.56 26.55
C ASN A 10 25.93 10.88 25.89
N GLY A 11 26.02 10.87 24.54
CA GLY A 11 27.14 10.28 23.80
C GLY A 11 27.14 8.74 23.67
N ASN A 12 26.06 8.07 24.09
CA ASN A 12 25.90 6.61 23.99
C ASN A 12 25.71 6.13 22.54
N ILE A 13 25.26 7.00 21.63
CA ILE A 13 25.12 6.70 20.20
C ILE A 13 25.94 7.71 19.39
N LYS A 14 26.99 7.23 18.72
CA LYS A 14 27.87 8.07 17.89
C LYS A 14 27.23 8.31 16.52
N GLN A 15 27.35 9.53 15.97
CA GLN A 15 27.08 9.78 14.55
C GLN A 15 28.32 9.46 13.72
N GLY A 16 28.17 8.58 12.73
CA GLY A 16 29.25 8.17 11.84
C GLY A 16 29.39 8.98 10.56
N GLY A 17 30.47 8.71 9.84
CA GLY A 17 30.74 9.23 8.51
C GLY A 17 29.84 8.64 7.41
N THR A 18 30.27 8.75 6.15
CA THR A 18 29.59 8.16 4.99
C THR A 18 29.39 6.66 5.23
N PHE A 19 28.19 6.14 4.93
CA PHE A 19 27.81 4.73 5.09
C PHE A 19 28.69 3.80 4.23
N ASN A 20 29.90 3.50 4.71
CA ASN A 20 30.74 2.46 4.15
C ASN A 20 30.38 1.13 4.83
N GLN A 21 29.30 0.55 4.31
CA GLN A 21 29.04 -0.88 4.17
C GLN A 21 29.45 -1.81 5.34
N LYS A 22 28.68 -1.81 6.44
CA LYS A 22 28.53 -3.04 7.25
C LYS A 22 27.64 -4.08 6.54
N PHE A 23 26.86 -3.66 5.54
CA PHE A 23 26.18 -4.56 4.61
C PHE A 23 26.96 -4.56 3.28
N PRO A 24 27.58 -5.67 2.88
CA PRO A 24 28.31 -5.73 1.61
C PRO A 24 27.38 -5.32 0.48
N SER A 25 27.77 -4.36 -0.37
CA SER A 25 27.03 -4.14 -1.61
C SER A 25 27.03 -5.45 -2.38
N PRO A 26 25.85 -6.01 -2.74
CA PRO A 26 25.83 -7.22 -3.56
C PRO A 26 26.63 -6.94 -4.83
N SER A 27 27.68 -7.71 -5.09
CA SER A 27 28.51 -7.50 -6.29
C SER A 27 27.76 -7.82 -7.59
N LYS A 28 26.56 -8.42 -7.50
CA LYS A 28 25.74 -8.88 -8.62
C LYS A 28 24.28 -8.46 -8.43
N TYR A 29 23.67 -8.03 -9.54
CA TYR A 29 22.22 -7.82 -9.65
C TYR A 29 21.47 -9.11 -9.27
N LYS A 30 20.40 -8.96 -8.48
CA LYS A 30 19.55 -10.06 -8.04
C LYS A 30 18.33 -10.18 -8.92
N ASP A 31 18.01 -11.42 -9.31
CA ASP A 31 16.81 -11.79 -10.05
C ASP A 31 16.60 -10.98 -11.36
N PRO A 32 17.61 -10.89 -12.24
CA PRO A 32 17.61 -9.96 -13.39
C PRO A 32 16.50 -10.24 -14.41
N ILE A 33 16.03 -11.49 -14.52
CA ILE A 33 14.94 -11.86 -15.44
C ILE A 33 13.67 -11.07 -15.10
N PHE A 34 13.34 -10.93 -13.82
CA PHE A 34 12.16 -10.19 -13.38
C PHE A 34 12.33 -8.68 -13.50
N ALA A 35 13.57 -8.18 -13.39
CA ALA A 35 13.88 -6.78 -13.72
C ALA A 35 13.62 -6.48 -15.20
N VAL A 36 14.10 -7.34 -16.10
CA VAL A 36 13.88 -7.21 -17.55
C VAL A 36 12.39 -7.33 -17.88
N ALA A 37 11.69 -8.30 -17.30
CA ALA A 37 10.25 -8.48 -17.52
C ALA A 37 9.44 -7.25 -17.07
N TYR A 38 9.79 -6.65 -15.92
CA TYR A 38 9.14 -5.43 -15.44
C TYR A 38 9.38 -4.25 -16.39
N ILE A 39 10.62 -4.04 -16.83
CA ILE A 39 10.97 -2.98 -17.77
C ILE A 39 10.24 -3.19 -19.10
N ALA A 40 10.22 -4.42 -19.63
CA ALA A 40 9.51 -4.76 -20.86
C ALA A 40 8.00 -4.50 -20.75
N CYS A 41 7.38 -4.88 -19.62
CA CYS A 41 5.98 -4.60 -19.34
C CYS A 41 5.69 -3.09 -19.27
N PHE A 42 6.55 -2.32 -18.60
CA PHE A 42 6.41 -0.87 -18.50
C PHE A 42 6.59 -0.18 -19.86
N LEU A 43 7.53 -0.65 -20.69
CA LEU A 43 7.74 -0.18 -22.07
C LEU A 43 6.53 -0.48 -22.97
N ALA A 44 5.99 -1.70 -22.88
CA ALA A 44 4.79 -2.07 -23.62
C ALA A 44 3.58 -1.20 -23.21
N PHE A 45 3.42 -0.89 -21.92
CA PHE A 45 2.43 0.06 -21.44
C PHE A 45 2.63 1.46 -22.01
N THR A 46 3.87 1.96 -22.06
CA THR A 46 4.17 3.29 -22.62
C THR A 46 3.81 3.36 -24.11
N VAL A 47 4.11 2.31 -24.87
CA VAL A 47 3.77 2.20 -26.30
C VAL A 47 2.25 2.18 -26.51
N ILE A 48 1.52 1.32 -25.79
CA ILE A 48 0.05 1.24 -25.88
C ILE A 48 -0.59 2.56 -25.45
N SER A 49 -0.06 3.21 -24.41
CA SER A 49 -0.49 4.53 -23.97
C SER A 49 -0.29 5.57 -25.07
N GLY A 50 0.89 5.62 -25.69
CA GLY A 50 1.18 6.54 -26.79
C GLY A 50 0.21 6.38 -27.97
N PHE A 51 -0.04 5.15 -28.42
CA PHE A 51 -1.00 4.89 -29.50
C PHE A 51 -2.44 5.26 -29.13
N SER A 52 -2.85 4.98 -27.89
CA SER A 52 -4.21 5.25 -27.41
C SER A 52 -4.45 6.76 -27.26
N LEU A 53 -3.49 7.48 -26.68
CA LEU A 53 -3.55 8.94 -26.52
C LEU A 53 -3.49 9.67 -27.86
N ASN A 54 -2.68 9.20 -28.81
CA ASN A 54 -2.62 9.79 -30.15
C ASN A 54 -3.96 9.63 -30.88
N ALA A 55 -4.56 8.44 -30.85
CA ALA A 55 -5.89 8.21 -31.41
C ALA A 55 -6.95 9.09 -30.74
N PHE A 56 -6.91 9.21 -29.41
CA PHE A 56 -7.84 10.05 -28.67
C PHE A 56 -7.70 11.54 -29.00
N ARG A 57 -6.46 12.03 -29.22
CA ARG A 57 -6.18 13.40 -29.66
C ARG A 57 -6.75 13.68 -31.06
N LEU A 58 -6.56 12.76 -32.00
CA LEU A 58 -7.04 12.90 -33.38
C LEU A 58 -8.57 12.83 -33.44
N ASN A 59 -9.20 11.97 -32.63
CA ASN A 59 -10.67 11.86 -32.55
C ASN A 59 -11.34 13.09 -31.94
N LYS A 60 -10.68 13.82 -31.03
CA LYS A 60 -11.19 15.08 -30.48
C LYS A 60 -11.35 16.19 -31.53
N GLN A 61 -10.64 16.11 -32.66
CA GLN A 61 -10.83 17.06 -33.76
C GLN A 61 -12.05 16.73 -34.65
N GLY A 62 -12.70 15.56 -34.48
CA GLY A 62 -13.76 15.09 -35.39
C GLY A 62 -15.15 14.83 -34.79
N ALA A 63 -15.33 14.63 -33.48
CA ALA A 63 -16.61 14.07 -32.99
C ALA A 63 -17.12 14.52 -31.60
N PHE A 64 -16.46 15.45 -30.90
CA PHE A 64 -16.96 15.97 -29.61
C PHE A 64 -17.03 17.49 -29.60
N ASN A 65 -18.01 18.01 -30.32
CA ASN A 65 -18.57 19.33 -30.07
C ASN A 65 -19.62 19.19 -28.96
N SER A 66 -19.19 19.01 -27.72
CA SER A 66 -20.08 19.12 -26.57
C SER A 66 -19.38 19.86 -25.43
N ASN A 67 -20.03 20.94 -25.00
CA ASN A 67 -19.70 21.81 -23.87
C ASN A 67 -19.77 21.09 -22.50
N GLN A 68 -19.47 19.79 -22.45
CA GLN A 68 -19.54 18.91 -21.29
C GLN A 68 -18.21 18.16 -21.08
N SER A 69 -17.10 18.78 -21.47
CA SER A 69 -15.80 18.35 -20.92
C SER A 69 -15.80 18.67 -19.43
N PHE A 70 -15.42 17.69 -18.60
CA PHE A 70 -14.96 17.89 -17.23
C PHE A 70 -13.72 18.80 -17.28
N THR A 71 -13.93 20.08 -17.53
CA THR A 71 -12.89 21.09 -17.46
C THR A 71 -12.52 21.20 -16.00
N LEU A 72 -11.23 21.19 -15.71
CA LEU A 72 -10.67 21.58 -14.44
C LEU A 72 -11.06 23.06 -14.20
N SER A 73 -12.30 23.30 -13.78
CA SER A 73 -12.77 24.64 -13.45
C SER A 73 -11.91 25.16 -12.31
N GLY A 74 -11.67 26.48 -12.22
CA GLY A 74 -10.90 27.06 -11.13
C GLY A 74 -11.37 26.56 -9.76
N ASN A 75 -12.68 26.39 -9.58
CA ASN A 75 -13.29 25.86 -8.36
C ASN A 75 -12.93 24.38 -8.09
N THR A 76 -12.86 23.54 -9.13
CA THR A 76 -12.41 22.14 -8.97
C THR A 76 -10.93 22.07 -8.62
N ALA A 77 -10.09 22.92 -9.21
CA ALA A 77 -8.65 22.98 -8.89
C ALA A 77 -8.41 23.46 -7.45
N ILE A 78 -9.14 24.49 -7.02
CA ILE A 78 -9.09 25.02 -5.64
C ILE A 78 -9.54 23.94 -4.65
N LEU A 79 -10.65 23.25 -4.92
CA LEU A 79 -11.11 22.13 -4.11
C LEU A 79 -10.04 21.05 -3.95
N LEU A 80 -9.44 20.61 -5.05
CA LEU A 80 -8.40 19.57 -5.02
C LEU A 80 -7.17 20.02 -4.22
N GLY A 81 -6.74 21.28 -4.39
CA GLY A 81 -5.68 21.87 -3.57
C GLY A 81 -6.01 21.84 -2.08
N PHE A 82 -7.25 22.21 -1.72
CA PHE A 82 -7.71 22.20 -0.33
C PHE A 82 -7.80 20.77 0.24
N VAL A 83 -8.28 19.81 -0.54
CA VAL A 83 -8.32 18.38 -0.17
C VAL A 83 -6.92 17.85 0.12
N VAL A 84 -5.92 18.18 -0.70
CA VAL A 84 -4.53 17.75 -0.48
C VAL A 84 -3.97 18.36 0.81
N VAL A 85 -4.11 19.67 1.01
CA VAL A 85 -3.62 20.35 2.21
C VAL A 85 -4.29 19.79 3.46
N PHE A 86 -5.61 19.62 3.44
CA PHE A 86 -6.36 19.03 4.53
C PHE A 86 -5.94 17.58 4.79
N ALA A 87 -5.79 16.74 3.76
CA ALA A 87 -5.36 15.35 3.90
C ALA A 87 -3.98 15.24 4.57
N VAL A 88 -3.04 16.11 4.18
CA VAL A 88 -1.69 16.15 4.78
C VAL A 88 -1.78 16.60 6.24
N ALA A 89 -2.55 17.65 6.54
CA ALA A 89 -2.71 18.15 7.90
C ALA A 89 -3.42 17.13 8.81
N ALA A 90 -4.52 16.53 8.35
CA ALA A 90 -5.27 15.50 9.05
C ALA A 90 -4.41 14.25 9.27
N SER A 91 -3.60 13.85 8.29
CA SER A 91 -2.61 12.79 8.46
C SER A 91 -1.60 13.15 9.54
N ALA A 92 -0.98 14.34 9.51
CA ALA A 92 -0.03 14.74 10.54
C ALA A 92 -0.64 14.73 11.96
N ILE A 93 -1.88 15.23 12.11
CA ILE A 93 -2.62 15.21 13.38
C ILE A 93 -2.90 13.78 13.83
N TYR A 94 -3.41 12.93 12.93
CA TYR A 94 -3.69 11.53 13.22
C TYR A 94 -2.42 10.81 13.73
N PHE A 95 -1.27 11.08 13.13
CA PHE A 95 0.01 10.53 13.56
C PHE A 95 0.45 11.01 14.94
N ALA A 96 0.26 12.31 15.21
CA ALA A 96 0.54 12.87 16.53
C ALA A 96 -0.35 12.22 17.60
N LEU A 97 -1.63 11.99 17.30
CA LEU A 97 -2.57 11.31 18.19
C LEU A 97 -2.25 9.83 18.37
N ALA A 98 -1.93 9.11 17.29
CA ALA A 98 -1.52 7.71 17.33
C ALA A 98 -0.26 7.51 18.18
N ARG A 99 0.63 8.53 18.25
CA ARG A 99 1.78 8.55 19.14
C ARG A 99 1.40 8.86 20.59
N ALA A 100 0.58 9.89 20.82
CA ALA A 100 0.25 10.35 22.17
C ALA A 100 -0.60 9.32 22.93
N PHE A 101 -1.52 8.65 22.24
CA PHE A 101 -2.52 7.78 22.84
C PHE A 101 -2.54 6.38 22.21
N THR A 102 -1.37 5.80 21.89
CA THR A 102 -1.26 4.54 21.14
C THR A 102 -2.11 3.41 21.71
N LYS A 103 -2.13 3.24 23.04
CA LYS A 103 -2.94 2.21 23.70
C LYS A 103 -4.43 2.41 23.47
N ALA A 104 -4.94 3.62 23.69
CA ALA A 104 -6.35 3.94 23.46
C ALA A 104 -6.71 3.80 21.98
N PHE A 105 -5.79 4.18 21.09
CA PHE A 105 -5.96 4.07 19.65
C PHE A 105 -6.16 2.62 19.19
N ILE A 106 -5.38 1.68 19.73
CA ILE A 106 -5.54 0.24 19.43
C ILE A 106 -6.88 -0.31 19.94
N TRP A 107 -7.32 0.12 21.14
CA TRP A 107 -8.63 -0.28 21.66
C TRP A 107 -9.80 0.28 20.85
N ILE A 108 -9.79 1.58 20.55
CA ILE A 108 -10.85 2.24 19.79
C ILE A 108 -10.98 1.64 18.39
N THR A 109 -9.85 1.47 17.68
CA THR A 109 -9.87 0.91 16.32
C THR A 109 -10.32 -0.55 16.29
N GLY A 110 -9.89 -1.35 17.27
CA GLY A 110 -10.35 -2.73 17.42
C GLY A 110 -11.85 -2.84 17.64
N ILE A 111 -12.40 -2.06 18.58
CA ILE A 111 -13.84 -2.02 18.86
C ILE A 111 -14.62 -1.51 17.64
N LEU A 112 -14.14 -0.45 16.99
CA LEU A 112 -14.76 0.11 15.80
C LEU A 112 -14.83 -0.93 14.66
N HIS A 113 -13.78 -1.73 14.46
CA HIS A 113 -13.81 -2.80 13.45
C HIS A 113 -14.86 -3.87 13.75
N ILE A 114 -15.00 -4.28 15.01
CA ILE A 114 -16.01 -5.27 15.42
C ILE A 114 -17.42 -4.70 15.18
N VAL A 115 -17.67 -3.47 15.65
CA VAL A 115 -18.98 -2.81 15.52
C VAL A 115 -19.35 -2.61 14.05
N THR A 116 -18.42 -2.09 13.24
CA THR A 116 -18.66 -1.88 11.80
C THR A 116 -18.84 -3.19 11.05
N GLY A 117 -18.10 -4.25 11.40
CA GLY A 117 -18.30 -5.59 10.82
C GLY A 117 -19.69 -6.16 11.12
N ILE A 118 -20.14 -6.07 12.38
CA ILE A 118 -21.49 -6.51 12.78
C ILE A 118 -22.56 -5.67 12.09
N ALA A 119 -22.41 -4.34 12.08
CA ALA A 119 -23.37 -3.43 11.44
C ALA A 119 -23.48 -3.68 9.93
N THR A 120 -22.36 -3.90 9.24
CA THR A 120 -22.35 -4.20 7.80
C THR A 120 -22.99 -5.56 7.51
N GLY A 121 -22.68 -6.58 8.33
CA GLY A 121 -23.31 -7.89 8.22
C GLY A 121 -24.83 -7.82 8.41
N ALA A 122 -25.30 -7.09 9.43
CA ALA A 122 -26.72 -6.86 9.68
C ALA A 122 -27.40 -6.10 8.52
N TYR A 123 -26.74 -5.08 7.96
CA TYR A 123 -27.24 -4.34 6.81
C TYR A 123 -27.38 -5.22 5.56
N TYR A 124 -26.42 -6.09 5.26
CA TYR A 124 -26.54 -7.00 4.12
C TYR A 124 -27.67 -8.03 4.28
N ILE A 125 -27.93 -8.49 5.52
CA ILE A 125 -29.10 -9.34 5.81
C ILE A 125 -30.40 -8.56 5.58
N TYR A 126 -30.45 -7.29 5.99
CA TYR A 126 -31.60 -6.40 5.75
C TYR A 126 -31.88 -6.21 4.25
N GLU A 127 -30.84 -6.00 3.44
CA GLU A 127 -30.91 -5.91 1.96
C GLU A 127 -31.12 -7.28 1.27
N LYS A 128 -31.43 -8.33 2.02
CA LYS A 128 -31.67 -9.71 1.53
C LYS A 128 -30.47 -10.36 0.84
N GLN A 129 -29.26 -9.84 1.04
CA GLN A 129 -28.00 -10.44 0.59
C GLN A 129 -27.44 -11.38 1.66
N TYR A 130 -28.18 -12.47 1.95
CA TYR A 130 -27.85 -13.40 3.04
C TYR A 130 -26.42 -13.97 3.01
N PRO A 131 -25.85 -14.38 1.86
CA PRO A 131 -24.50 -14.93 1.83
C PRO A 131 -23.45 -13.92 2.32
N ALA A 132 -23.50 -12.68 1.82
CA ALA A 132 -22.58 -11.62 2.22
C ALA A 132 -22.74 -11.28 3.71
N GLY A 133 -23.99 -11.17 4.18
CA GLY A 133 -24.30 -10.85 5.58
C GLY A 133 -23.76 -11.89 6.56
N ILE A 134 -23.99 -13.19 6.29
CA ILE A 134 -23.50 -14.29 7.14
C ILE A 134 -21.97 -14.29 7.18
N ILE A 135 -21.31 -14.13 6.03
CA ILE A 135 -19.85 -14.11 5.94
C ILE A 135 -19.26 -12.96 6.77
N PHE A 136 -19.82 -11.75 6.64
CA PHE A 136 -19.36 -10.59 7.42
C PHE A 136 -19.55 -10.80 8.93
N LEU A 137 -20.65 -11.41 9.36
CA LEU A 137 -20.86 -11.73 10.78
C LEU A 137 -19.86 -12.77 11.29
N VAL A 138 -19.59 -13.83 10.52
CA VAL A 138 -18.59 -14.85 10.89
C VAL A 138 -17.20 -14.20 11.05
N PHE A 139 -16.79 -13.36 10.10
CA PHE A 139 -15.51 -12.63 10.20
C PHE A 139 -15.48 -11.63 11.35
N ALA A 140 -16.58 -10.93 11.63
CA ALA A 140 -16.64 -9.99 12.75
C ALA A 140 -16.53 -10.70 14.09
N LEU A 141 -17.20 -11.84 14.26
CA LEU A 141 -17.11 -12.68 15.47
C LEU A 141 -15.73 -13.31 15.62
N PHE A 142 -15.15 -13.83 14.53
CA PHE A 142 -13.79 -14.35 14.52
C PHE A 142 -12.78 -13.26 14.89
N TYR A 143 -12.90 -12.07 14.30
CA TYR A 143 -12.04 -10.94 14.64
C TYR A 143 -12.23 -10.51 16.10
N ALA A 144 -13.46 -10.51 16.64
CA ALA A 144 -13.71 -10.22 18.05
C ALA A 144 -13.02 -11.23 18.97
N PHE A 145 -13.08 -12.53 18.64
CA PHE A 145 -12.35 -13.57 19.35
C PHE A 145 -10.83 -13.34 19.29
N CYS A 146 -10.28 -13.10 18.10
CA CYS A 146 -8.86 -12.78 17.93
C CYS A 146 -8.44 -11.54 18.73
N PHE A 147 -9.23 -10.45 18.67
CA PHE A 147 -8.96 -9.22 19.39
C PHE A 147 -8.95 -9.44 20.90
N TRP A 148 -9.89 -10.24 21.42
CA TRP A 148 -9.89 -10.65 22.82
C TRP A 148 -8.63 -11.42 23.20
N SER A 149 -8.21 -12.39 22.37
CA SER A 149 -6.97 -13.15 22.58
C SER A 149 -5.72 -12.27 22.53
N TRP A 150 -5.71 -11.21 21.71
CA TRP A 150 -4.55 -10.35 21.51
C TRP A 150 -4.42 -9.20 22.51
N ARG A 151 -5.41 -8.97 23.37
CA ARG A 151 -5.46 -7.83 24.33
C ARG A 151 -4.21 -7.70 25.20
N GLY A 152 -3.60 -8.82 25.58
CA GLY A 152 -2.40 -8.84 26.42
C GLY A 152 -1.17 -8.26 25.73
N ARG A 153 -1.15 -8.21 24.39
CA ARG A 153 0.01 -7.82 23.58
C ARG A 153 0.02 -6.36 23.16
N ILE A 154 -1.07 -5.62 23.42
CA ILE A 154 -1.24 -4.19 23.11
C ILE A 154 -0.11 -3.31 23.67
N PRO A 155 0.39 -3.51 24.92
CA PRO A 155 1.49 -2.71 25.45
C PRO A 155 2.77 -2.81 24.61
N LEU A 156 3.08 -4.01 24.12
CA LEU A 156 4.26 -4.25 23.31
C LEU A 156 4.12 -3.67 21.90
N ALA A 157 2.95 -3.82 21.28
CA ALA A 157 2.63 -3.16 20.01
C ALA A 157 2.80 -1.63 20.09
N ALA A 158 2.35 -1.03 21.20
CA ALA A 158 2.53 0.41 21.43
C ALA A 158 4.01 0.80 21.54
N LEU A 159 4.82 -0.01 22.21
CA LEU A 159 6.24 0.27 22.39
C LEU A 159 7.03 0.12 21.07
N TYR A 160 6.70 -0.88 20.24
CA TYR A 160 7.24 -1.01 18.89
C TYR A 160 6.94 0.21 18.00
N LEU A 161 5.69 0.71 18.07
CA LEU A 161 5.28 1.89 17.33
C LEU A 161 6.04 3.15 17.80
N GLN A 162 6.18 3.32 19.12
CA GLN A 162 6.90 4.44 19.71
C GLN A 162 8.38 4.45 19.32
N PHE A 163 9.06 3.31 19.42
CA PHE A 163 10.46 3.19 18.99
C PHE A 163 10.61 3.55 17.50
N THR A 164 9.73 3.00 16.66
CA THR A 164 9.74 3.27 15.23
C THR A 164 9.57 4.75 14.92
N LEU A 165 8.65 5.43 15.64
CA LEU A 165 8.44 6.87 15.52
C LEU A 165 9.67 7.68 15.97
N ASP A 166 10.37 7.26 17.02
CA ASP A 166 11.56 7.97 17.50
C ASP A 166 12.73 7.86 16.53
N VAL A 167 12.93 6.69 15.91
CA VAL A 167 13.92 6.51 14.85
C VAL A 167 13.54 7.30 13.59
N ALA A 168 12.26 7.32 13.21
CA ALA A 168 11.79 8.11 12.06
C ALA A 168 11.98 9.63 12.26
N LYS A 169 11.87 10.13 13.51
CA LYS A 169 12.17 11.53 13.83
C LYS A 169 13.65 11.86 13.66
N HIS A 170 14.53 10.93 13.97
CA HIS A 170 15.97 11.09 13.73
C HIS A 170 16.27 11.12 12.23
N TYR A 171 15.73 10.16 11.48
CA TYR A 171 15.87 10.11 10.03
C TYR A 171 14.68 10.75 9.31
N LYS A 172 14.65 12.09 9.27
CA LYS A 172 13.65 12.86 8.49
C LYS A 172 13.54 12.41 7.02
N SER A 173 14.61 11.84 6.46
CA SER A 173 14.64 11.24 5.13
C SER A 173 13.62 10.12 4.92
N VAL A 174 13.15 9.45 5.97
CA VAL A 174 12.10 8.42 5.89
C VAL A 174 10.79 9.02 5.35
N TYR A 175 10.40 10.19 5.85
CA TYR A 175 9.20 10.89 5.38
C TYR A 175 9.35 11.41 3.94
N VAL A 176 10.56 11.86 3.58
CA VAL A 176 10.87 12.33 2.21
C VAL A 176 10.75 11.18 1.21
N VAL A 177 11.33 10.00 1.52
CA VAL A 177 11.22 8.81 0.67
C VAL A 177 9.75 8.41 0.49
N SER A 178 8.96 8.44 1.57
CA SER A 178 7.53 8.16 1.48
C SER A 178 6.80 9.16 0.57
N ALA A 179 6.99 10.47 0.79
CA ALA A 179 6.34 11.51 0.01
C ALA A 179 6.67 11.45 -1.48
N LEU A 180 7.95 11.25 -1.84
CA LEU A 180 8.35 11.06 -3.23
C LEU A 180 7.70 9.82 -3.84
N GLY A 181 7.63 8.74 -3.08
CA GLY A 181 6.93 7.53 -3.46
C GLY A 181 5.44 7.74 -3.74
N THR A 182 4.75 8.54 -2.91
CA THR A 182 3.35 8.94 -3.15
C THR A 182 3.21 9.67 -4.47
N ILE A 183 4.07 10.65 -4.73
CA ILE A 183 4.01 11.50 -5.92
C ILE A 183 4.18 10.61 -7.17
N VAL A 184 5.18 9.72 -7.16
CA VAL A 184 5.40 8.79 -8.26
C VAL A 184 4.19 7.87 -8.46
N SER A 185 3.63 7.31 -7.39
CA SER A 185 2.42 6.49 -7.46
C SER A 185 1.22 7.25 -8.01
N ALA A 186 1.01 8.50 -7.58
CA ALA A 186 -0.10 9.34 -8.01
C ALA A 186 0.02 9.73 -9.49
N LEU A 187 1.22 10.11 -9.94
CA LEU A 187 1.50 10.41 -11.35
C LEU A 187 1.27 9.18 -12.22
N PHE A 188 1.72 8.00 -11.79
CA PHE A 188 1.45 6.76 -12.51
C PHE A 188 -0.05 6.44 -12.57
N SER A 189 -0.77 6.51 -11.45
CA SER A 189 -2.22 6.28 -11.42
C SER A 189 -2.99 7.23 -12.32
N ALA A 190 -2.59 8.52 -12.36
CA ALA A 190 -3.19 9.50 -13.27
C ALA A 190 -2.91 9.14 -14.74
N TRP A 191 -1.65 8.84 -15.09
CA TRP A 191 -1.29 8.42 -16.44
C TRP A 191 -2.03 7.15 -16.87
N TRP A 192 -2.07 6.15 -16.01
CA TRP A 192 -2.81 4.91 -16.25
C TRP A 192 -4.32 5.18 -16.46
N SER A 193 -4.94 6.04 -15.64
CA SER A 193 -6.37 6.33 -15.76
C SER A 193 -6.71 6.99 -17.10
N VAL A 194 -5.92 7.98 -17.53
CA VAL A 194 -6.09 8.61 -18.85
C VAL A 194 -5.85 7.59 -19.97
N THR A 195 -4.85 6.72 -19.80
CA THR A 195 -4.54 5.67 -20.76
C THR A 195 -5.69 4.67 -20.91
N LEU A 196 -6.32 4.26 -19.81
CA LEU A 196 -7.44 3.32 -19.81
C LEU A 196 -8.64 3.90 -20.61
N VAL A 197 -9.00 5.16 -20.35
CA VAL A 197 -10.09 5.84 -21.06
C VAL A 197 -9.75 5.98 -22.55
N ALA A 198 -8.54 6.43 -22.86
CA ALA A 198 -8.08 6.57 -24.24
C ALA A 198 -8.05 5.22 -24.98
N ALA A 199 -7.63 4.15 -24.32
CA ALA A 199 -7.63 2.80 -24.87
C ALA A 199 -9.05 2.29 -25.11
N TYR A 200 -9.98 2.50 -24.17
CA TYR A 200 -11.39 2.15 -24.37
C TYR A 200 -11.98 2.89 -25.59
N ALA A 201 -11.72 4.19 -25.69
CA ALA A 201 -12.15 4.99 -26.84
C ALA A 201 -11.52 4.53 -28.16
N LYS A 202 -10.25 4.10 -28.15
CA LYS A 202 -9.54 3.63 -29.34
C LYS A 202 -10.02 2.26 -29.82
N TYR A 203 -10.11 1.27 -28.93
CA TYR A 203 -10.30 -0.14 -29.30
C TYR A 203 -11.77 -0.58 -29.27
N SER A 204 -12.70 0.26 -28.80
CA SER A 204 -14.12 -0.11 -28.80
C SER A 204 -14.67 -0.25 -30.23
N PRO A 205 -15.33 -1.38 -30.55
CA PRO A 205 -15.93 -1.60 -31.87
C PRO A 205 -17.29 -0.92 -32.03
N ASN A 206 -17.79 -0.25 -30.99
CA ASN A 206 -19.11 0.39 -31.00
C ASN A 206 -19.14 1.52 -32.03
N THR A 207 -20.23 1.60 -32.78
CA THR A 207 -20.53 2.74 -33.64
C THR A 207 -20.77 3.98 -32.76
N THR A 208 -20.35 5.15 -33.25
CA THR A 208 -20.67 6.41 -32.58
C THR A 208 -22.19 6.61 -32.51
N SER A 209 -22.65 7.54 -31.68
CA SER A 209 -24.07 7.94 -31.59
C SER A 209 -24.71 8.35 -32.93
N THR A 210 -23.88 8.61 -33.95
CA THR A 210 -24.23 8.95 -35.34
C THR A 210 -24.27 7.74 -36.29
N GLY A 211 -24.03 6.52 -35.81
CA GLY A 211 -23.97 5.30 -36.63
C GLY A 211 -22.67 5.11 -37.43
N ALA A 212 -21.71 6.03 -37.32
CA ALA A 212 -20.42 5.95 -38.00
C ALA A 212 -19.46 4.98 -37.29
N GLN A 213 -18.54 4.37 -38.05
CA GLN A 213 -17.46 3.56 -37.48
C GLN A 213 -16.56 4.42 -36.58
N ASN A 214 -16.13 3.86 -35.45
CA ASN A 214 -15.25 4.56 -34.52
C ASN A 214 -13.97 5.04 -35.23
N PRO A 215 -13.71 6.36 -35.29
CA PRO A 215 -12.53 6.89 -35.98
C PRO A 215 -11.21 6.49 -35.32
N GLY A 216 -11.23 5.99 -34.07
CA GLY A 216 -10.07 5.38 -33.43
C GLY A 216 -9.55 4.12 -34.14
N CYS A 217 -10.40 3.46 -34.94
CA CYS A 217 -10.08 2.23 -35.66
C CYS A 217 -9.19 2.45 -36.89
N SER A 218 -9.18 3.66 -37.46
CA SER A 218 -8.35 3.99 -38.62
C SER A 218 -6.96 4.51 -38.24
N VAL A 219 -6.70 4.72 -36.94
CA VAL A 219 -5.42 5.23 -36.43
C VAL A 219 -4.45 4.08 -36.14
N SER A 220 -3.22 4.19 -36.67
CA SER A 220 -2.14 3.20 -36.49
C SER A 220 -1.98 2.68 -35.05
N GLY A 221 -1.63 1.39 -34.92
CA GLY A 221 -1.39 0.74 -33.63
C GLY A 221 -2.54 -0.16 -33.15
N GLY A 222 -3.14 -0.94 -34.05
CA GLY A 222 -4.11 -2.01 -33.74
C GLY A 222 -5.49 -1.78 -34.33
N SER A 223 -6.26 -2.88 -34.49
CA SER A 223 -7.63 -2.87 -35.02
C SER A 223 -8.68 -2.90 -33.90
N CYS A 224 -9.85 -2.31 -34.16
CA CYS A 224 -10.99 -2.40 -33.26
C CYS A 224 -11.64 -3.80 -33.31
N SER A 225 -11.67 -4.47 -32.17
CA SER A 225 -12.48 -5.67 -31.96
C SER A 225 -12.75 -5.84 -30.47
N ASN A 226 -13.81 -6.57 -30.11
CA ASN A 226 -14.07 -6.89 -28.71
C ASN A 226 -12.88 -7.63 -28.07
N ALA A 227 -12.24 -8.52 -28.83
CA ALA A 227 -11.06 -9.24 -28.39
C ALA A 227 -9.86 -8.31 -28.13
N SER A 228 -9.57 -7.37 -29.03
CA SER A 228 -8.45 -6.43 -28.84
C SER A 228 -8.70 -5.50 -27.67
N LEU A 229 -9.93 -5.01 -27.50
CA LEU A 229 -10.32 -4.20 -26.35
C LEU A 229 -10.12 -4.95 -25.03
N ILE A 230 -10.61 -6.19 -24.93
CA ILE A 230 -10.47 -7.02 -23.72
C ILE A 230 -8.99 -7.25 -23.41
N LEU A 231 -8.18 -7.64 -24.40
CA LEU A 231 -6.74 -7.89 -24.21
C LEU A 231 -6.00 -6.65 -23.71
N VAL A 232 -6.29 -5.47 -24.31
CA VAL A 232 -5.67 -4.21 -23.89
C VAL A 232 -6.10 -3.84 -22.47
N ILE A 233 -7.39 -3.95 -22.12
CA ILE A 233 -7.87 -3.63 -20.77
C ILE A 233 -7.24 -4.57 -19.73
N VAL A 234 -7.16 -5.87 -20.01
CA VAL A 234 -6.53 -6.85 -19.12
C VAL A 234 -5.05 -6.53 -18.93
N PHE A 235 -4.33 -6.23 -20.01
CA PHE A 235 -2.92 -5.85 -19.94
C PHE A 235 -2.70 -4.54 -19.15
N LEU A 236 -3.51 -3.51 -19.40
CA LEU A 236 -3.44 -2.24 -18.67
C LEU A 236 -3.73 -2.45 -17.18
N THR A 237 -4.73 -3.27 -16.85
CA THR A 237 -5.11 -3.58 -15.47
C THR A 237 -4.00 -4.34 -14.74
N PHE A 238 -3.43 -5.37 -15.40
CA PHE A 238 -2.28 -6.09 -14.88
C PHE A 238 -1.07 -5.16 -14.64
N THR A 239 -0.77 -4.29 -15.60
CA THR A 239 0.32 -3.32 -15.47
C THR A 239 0.08 -2.38 -14.29
N ALA A 240 -1.15 -1.91 -14.08
CA ALA A 240 -1.48 -1.05 -12.94
C ALA A 240 -1.17 -1.74 -11.61
N TYR A 241 -1.61 -2.99 -11.44
CA TYR A 241 -1.32 -3.76 -10.24
C TYR A 241 0.18 -3.94 -10.04
N TRP A 242 0.91 -4.38 -11.08
CA TRP A 242 2.34 -4.67 -10.94
C TRP A 242 3.18 -3.42 -10.65
N VAL A 243 2.94 -2.32 -11.37
CA VAL A 243 3.69 -1.07 -11.17
C VAL A 243 3.37 -0.44 -9.82
N THR A 244 2.10 -0.44 -9.40
CA THR A 244 1.71 0.13 -8.09
C THR A 244 2.31 -0.68 -6.94
N GLU A 245 2.25 -2.02 -7.01
CA GLU A 245 2.90 -2.89 -6.03
C GLU A 245 4.42 -2.71 -6.04
N PHE A 246 5.04 -2.56 -7.21
CA PHE A 246 6.47 -2.27 -7.33
C PHE A 246 6.86 -0.95 -6.64
N ILE A 247 6.17 0.15 -6.92
CA ILE A 247 6.45 1.45 -6.30
C ILE A 247 6.32 1.35 -4.77
N LYS A 248 5.23 0.74 -4.28
CA LYS A 248 5.00 0.51 -2.84
C LYS A 248 6.15 -0.27 -2.20
N ASN A 249 6.59 -1.35 -2.84
CA ASN A 249 7.62 -2.23 -2.31
C ASN A 249 9.03 -1.64 -2.41
N VAL A 250 9.31 -0.76 -3.40
CA VAL A 250 10.55 0.03 -3.45
C VAL A 250 10.63 1.00 -2.27
N ILE A 251 9.53 1.70 -1.94
CA ILE A 251 9.46 2.60 -0.78
C ILE A 251 9.69 1.80 0.50
N HIS A 252 8.94 0.71 0.68
CA HIS A 252 9.05 -0.17 1.84
C HIS A 252 10.48 -0.70 2.04
N THR A 253 11.06 -1.34 1.01
CA THR A 253 12.43 -1.89 1.04
C THR A 253 13.46 -0.81 1.36
N THR A 254 13.31 0.39 0.79
CA THR A 254 14.21 1.52 1.07
C THR A 254 14.13 1.95 2.52
N ILE A 255 12.92 2.07 3.07
CA ILE A 255 12.71 2.45 4.47
C ILE A 255 13.24 1.38 5.42
N CYS A 256 13.02 0.10 5.11
CA CYS A 256 13.61 -1.02 5.86
C CYS A 256 15.14 -0.92 5.92
N GLY A 257 15.79 -0.53 4.83
CA GLY A 257 17.23 -0.27 4.81
C GLY A 257 17.66 0.85 5.75
N ILE A 258 16.86 1.93 5.87
CA ILE A 258 17.14 3.04 6.81
C ILE A 258 17.04 2.57 8.27
N PHE A 259 15.96 1.87 8.62
CA PHE A 259 15.78 1.34 9.98
C PHE A 259 16.83 0.28 10.33
N GLY A 260 17.21 -0.56 9.37
CA GLY A 260 18.31 -1.50 9.51
C GLY A 260 19.65 -0.80 9.77
N ALA A 261 19.95 0.22 8.97
CA ALA A 261 21.15 1.04 9.12
C ALA A 261 21.20 1.73 10.50
N PHE A 262 20.06 2.16 11.04
CA PHE A 262 19.97 2.65 12.42
C PHE A 262 20.31 1.55 13.42
N TYR A 263 19.56 0.43 13.38
CA TYR A 263 19.66 -0.65 14.36
C TYR A 263 21.09 -1.19 14.47
N TYR A 264 21.70 -1.53 13.35
CA TYR A 264 23.07 -2.05 13.31
C TYR A 264 24.14 -0.97 13.47
N GLY A 265 23.82 0.28 13.15
CA GLY A 265 24.71 1.43 13.32
C GLY A 265 24.90 1.84 14.78
N VAL A 266 23.88 1.62 15.63
CA VAL A 266 23.97 1.90 17.07
C VAL A 266 25.06 1.06 17.75
N ALA A 267 25.21 -0.20 17.34
CA ALA A 267 26.28 -1.09 17.83
C ALA A 267 27.61 -0.95 17.06
N SER A 268 27.71 -0.05 16.07
CA SER A 268 28.92 0.11 15.26
C SER A 268 29.90 1.10 15.91
N PRO A 269 31.21 0.81 15.94
CA PRO A 269 32.22 1.78 16.41
C PRO A 269 32.21 3.09 15.61
N GLU A 270 31.86 2.99 14.33
CA GLU A 270 31.75 4.11 13.40
C GLU A 270 30.49 4.94 13.65
N GLY A 271 29.48 4.41 14.35
CA GLY A 271 28.23 5.09 14.62
C GLY A 271 27.17 4.98 13.51
N VAL A 272 26.08 5.71 13.71
CA VAL A 272 24.86 5.67 12.88
C VAL A 272 25.08 6.49 11.59
N PRO A 273 24.84 5.94 10.39
CA PRO A 273 25.18 6.60 9.12
C PRO A 273 24.32 7.81 8.77
N LYS A 274 24.94 8.91 8.33
CA LYS A 274 24.24 10.16 7.97
C LYS A 274 23.35 10.05 6.71
N HIS A 275 23.75 9.27 5.70
CA HIS A 275 23.07 9.20 4.39
C HIS A 275 22.38 7.85 4.13
N ALA A 276 21.78 7.24 5.16
CA ALA A 276 21.15 5.92 5.08
C ALA A 276 20.06 5.80 4.00
N ALA A 277 19.29 6.87 3.75
CA ALA A 277 18.22 6.86 2.75
C ALA A 277 18.74 6.75 1.32
N LYS A 278 19.78 7.53 0.97
CA LYS A 278 20.35 7.53 -0.38
C LYS A 278 21.02 6.20 -0.70
N SER A 279 21.78 5.64 0.25
CA SER A 279 22.43 4.33 0.07
C SER A 279 21.41 3.20 -0.04
N SER A 280 20.40 3.18 0.83
CA SER A 280 19.33 2.17 0.81
C SER A 280 18.52 2.26 -0.48
N PHE A 281 18.12 3.47 -0.90
CA PHE A 281 17.37 3.67 -2.14
C PHE A 281 18.16 3.20 -3.34
N ARG A 282 19.43 3.63 -3.47
CA ARG A 282 20.31 3.21 -4.56
C ARG A 282 20.39 1.68 -4.62
N ARG A 283 20.58 1.02 -3.48
CA ARG A 283 20.68 -0.44 -3.42
C ARG A 283 19.39 -1.13 -3.83
N THR A 284 18.24 -0.62 -3.40
CA THR A 284 16.91 -1.12 -3.78
C THR A 284 16.69 -1.04 -5.29
N VAL A 285 16.97 0.11 -5.91
CA VAL A 285 16.68 0.34 -7.34
C VAL A 285 17.77 -0.17 -8.29
N THR A 286 18.89 -0.66 -7.78
CA THR A 286 19.97 -1.24 -8.60
C THR A 286 20.09 -2.74 -8.34
N TYR A 287 20.68 -3.12 -7.22
CA TYR A 287 21.02 -4.52 -6.94
C TYR A 287 19.81 -5.39 -6.61
N SER A 288 18.81 -4.83 -5.91
CA SER A 288 17.61 -5.57 -5.49
C SER A 288 16.39 -5.33 -6.38
N PHE A 289 16.55 -4.62 -7.51
CA PHE A 289 15.43 -4.24 -8.37
C PHE A 289 14.62 -5.46 -8.84
N GLY A 290 15.31 -6.51 -9.29
CA GLY A 290 14.67 -7.74 -9.75
C GLY A 290 13.93 -8.48 -8.63
N SER A 291 14.52 -8.56 -7.44
CA SER A 291 13.87 -9.17 -6.26
C SER A 291 12.58 -8.45 -5.88
N VAL A 292 12.60 -7.11 -5.91
CA VAL A 292 11.41 -6.29 -5.63
C VAL A 292 10.36 -6.45 -6.74
N ALA A 293 10.78 -6.46 -8.01
CA ALA A 293 9.89 -6.70 -9.14
C ALA A 293 9.21 -8.08 -9.07
N TYR A 294 9.94 -9.12 -8.68
CA TYR A 294 9.40 -10.48 -8.57
C TYR A 294 8.35 -10.60 -7.45
N GLY A 295 8.64 -10.09 -6.25
CA GLY A 295 7.66 -10.11 -5.16
C GLY A 295 6.39 -9.32 -5.50
N SER A 296 6.53 -8.17 -6.17
CA SER A 296 5.40 -7.38 -6.64
C SER A 296 4.60 -8.08 -7.74
N LEU A 297 5.26 -8.85 -8.61
CA LEU A 297 4.60 -9.62 -9.66
C LEU A 297 3.65 -10.66 -9.06
N LEU A 298 4.09 -11.39 -8.03
CA LEU A 298 3.27 -12.41 -7.38
C LEU A 298 1.98 -11.81 -6.80
N VAL A 299 2.08 -10.63 -6.16
CA VAL A 299 0.91 -9.92 -5.63
C VAL A 299 0.00 -9.45 -6.77
N ALA A 300 0.56 -8.91 -7.84
CA ALA A 300 -0.18 -8.41 -8.98
C ALA A 300 -0.95 -9.51 -9.73
N VAL A 301 -0.36 -10.70 -9.87
CA VAL A 301 -1.04 -11.87 -10.46
C VAL A 301 -2.25 -12.28 -9.62
N ILE A 302 -2.11 -12.33 -8.29
CA ILE A 302 -3.24 -12.66 -7.41
C ILE A 302 -4.32 -11.58 -7.47
N GLN A 303 -3.95 -10.29 -7.53
CA GLN A 303 -4.90 -9.19 -7.71
C GLN A 303 -5.67 -9.32 -9.04
N LEU A 304 -4.99 -9.72 -10.13
CA LEU A 304 -5.64 -9.98 -11.40
C LEU A 304 -6.59 -11.18 -11.35
N ILE A 305 -6.20 -12.27 -10.68
CA ILE A 305 -7.06 -13.44 -10.45
C ILE A 305 -8.29 -13.01 -9.65
N ARG A 306 -8.11 -12.23 -8.58
CA ARG A 306 -9.22 -11.72 -7.77
C ARG A 306 -10.20 -10.90 -8.61
N GLN A 307 -9.69 -10.01 -9.45
CA GLN A 307 -10.51 -9.21 -10.35
C GLN A 307 -11.32 -10.08 -11.33
N ALA A 308 -10.72 -11.17 -11.84
CA ALA A 308 -11.42 -12.12 -12.71
C ALA A 308 -12.52 -12.89 -11.96
N VAL A 309 -12.25 -13.31 -10.73
CA VAL A 309 -13.23 -13.97 -9.85
C VAL A 309 -14.38 -13.01 -9.51
N ASP A 310 -14.08 -11.75 -9.18
CA ASP A 310 -15.10 -10.73 -8.93
C ASP A 310 -16.03 -10.52 -10.15
N MET A 311 -15.45 -10.54 -11.35
CA MET A 311 -16.22 -10.42 -12.60
C MET A 311 -17.10 -11.66 -12.84
N PHE A 312 -16.56 -12.86 -12.63
CA PHE A 312 -17.30 -14.11 -12.74
C PHE A 312 -18.47 -14.15 -11.75
N THR A 313 -18.24 -13.87 -10.47
CA THR A 313 -19.29 -13.85 -9.44
C THR A 313 -20.40 -12.87 -9.79
N ARG A 314 -20.07 -11.68 -10.31
CA ARG A 314 -21.07 -10.70 -10.75
C ARG A 314 -21.87 -11.18 -11.95
N TYR A 315 -21.23 -11.85 -12.90
CA TYR A 315 -21.89 -12.42 -14.08
C TYR A 315 -22.88 -13.52 -13.72
N GLU A 316 -22.48 -14.48 -12.86
CA GLU A 316 -23.35 -15.56 -12.40
C GLU A 316 -24.53 -15.02 -11.57
N ALA A 317 -24.26 -14.04 -10.69
CA ALA A 317 -25.31 -13.38 -9.90
C ALA A 317 -26.35 -12.66 -10.77
N GLN A 318 -25.94 -12.07 -11.90
CA GLN A 318 -26.85 -11.45 -12.87
C GLN A 318 -27.60 -12.49 -13.72
N SER A 319 -26.99 -13.65 -13.97
CA SER A 319 -27.56 -14.73 -14.77
C SER A 319 -28.59 -15.58 -13.99
N GLY A 320 -28.72 -15.36 -12.68
CA GLY A 320 -29.67 -16.06 -11.82
C GLY A 320 -29.19 -17.44 -11.35
N ASP A 321 -27.94 -17.83 -11.64
CA ASP A 321 -27.35 -19.06 -11.11
C ASP A 321 -26.85 -18.84 -9.67
N MET A 322 -27.71 -19.21 -8.72
CA MET A 322 -27.40 -19.13 -7.30
C MET A 322 -26.17 -19.98 -6.93
N MET A 323 -25.95 -21.13 -7.58
CA MET A 323 -24.82 -22.01 -7.26
C MET A 323 -23.50 -21.41 -7.76
N GLY A 324 -23.47 -20.88 -8.98
CA GLY A 324 -22.34 -20.10 -9.51
C GLY A 324 -21.99 -18.90 -8.65
N ALA A 325 -22.99 -18.15 -8.18
CA ALA A 325 -22.78 -17.00 -7.28
C ALA A 325 -22.18 -17.41 -5.91
N ILE A 326 -22.65 -18.51 -5.32
CA ILE A 326 -22.10 -19.04 -4.05
C ILE A 326 -20.65 -19.49 -4.25
N PHE A 327 -20.37 -20.26 -5.31
CA PHE A 327 -19.02 -20.71 -5.62
C PHE A 327 -18.06 -19.53 -5.86
N GLY A 328 -18.50 -18.53 -6.62
CA GLY A 328 -17.76 -17.30 -6.86
C GLY A 328 -17.42 -16.56 -5.57
N CYS A 329 -18.36 -16.49 -4.62
CA CYS A 329 -18.13 -15.87 -3.31
C CYS A 329 -17.08 -16.62 -2.46
N ILE A 330 -17.12 -17.96 -2.44
CA ILE A 330 -16.12 -18.79 -1.75
C ILE A 330 -14.73 -18.56 -2.36
N LEU A 331 -14.64 -18.58 -3.69
CA LEU A 331 -13.39 -18.35 -4.41
C LEU A 331 -12.84 -16.94 -4.14
N GLN A 332 -13.71 -15.94 -4.09
CA GLN A 332 -13.34 -14.55 -3.77
C GLN A 332 -12.74 -14.45 -2.36
N CYS A 333 -13.30 -15.19 -1.39
CA CYS A 333 -12.76 -15.27 -0.04
C CYS A 333 -11.39 -15.96 0.00
N PHE A 334 -11.23 -17.09 -0.69
CA PHE A 334 -9.97 -17.82 -0.76
C PHE A 334 -8.85 -16.98 -1.40
N VAL A 335 -9.12 -16.36 -2.56
CA VAL A 335 -8.16 -15.50 -3.25
C VAL A 335 -7.86 -14.25 -2.42
N GLY A 336 -8.85 -13.69 -1.74
CA GLY A 336 -8.66 -12.58 -0.79
C GLY A 336 -7.70 -12.94 0.35
N LEU A 337 -7.87 -14.12 0.95
CA LEU A 337 -6.97 -14.63 1.98
C LEU A 337 -5.56 -14.87 1.44
N LEU A 338 -5.44 -15.44 0.24
CA LEU A 338 -4.15 -15.68 -0.41
C LEU A 338 -3.43 -14.36 -0.71
N GLN A 339 -4.14 -13.34 -1.21
CA GLN A 339 -3.59 -12.01 -1.45
C GLN A 339 -3.07 -11.40 -0.16
N TRP A 340 -3.87 -11.45 0.91
CA TRP A 340 -3.48 -10.93 2.22
C TRP A 340 -2.24 -11.65 2.76
N ALA A 341 -2.23 -12.98 2.72
CA ALA A 341 -1.13 -13.79 3.22
C ALA A 341 0.18 -13.52 2.45
N LEU A 342 0.11 -13.42 1.12
CA LEU A 342 1.27 -13.11 0.30
C LEU A 342 1.79 -11.68 0.55
N GLN A 343 0.91 -10.67 0.57
CA GLN A 343 1.32 -9.29 0.86
C GLN A 343 1.98 -9.18 2.24
N TYR A 344 1.42 -9.87 3.21
CA TYR A 344 1.93 -9.92 4.57
C TYR A 344 3.30 -10.61 4.64
N PHE A 345 3.44 -11.77 4.01
CA PHE A 345 4.73 -12.47 3.93
C PHE A 345 5.79 -11.63 3.21
N ASN A 346 5.44 -11.02 2.07
CA ASN A 346 6.34 -10.19 1.26
C ASN A 346 6.89 -9.00 2.04
N LYS A 347 6.10 -8.42 2.96
CA LYS A 347 6.55 -7.36 3.87
C LYS A 347 7.85 -7.77 4.59
N TYR A 348 7.94 -9.00 5.09
CA TYR A 348 9.14 -9.48 5.78
C TYR A 348 10.25 -9.92 4.83
N VAL A 349 9.89 -10.51 3.69
CA VAL A 349 10.87 -10.84 2.63
C VAL A 349 11.63 -9.60 2.18
N TYR A 350 10.94 -8.48 2.00
CA TYR A 350 11.58 -7.22 1.62
C TYR A 350 12.48 -6.65 2.70
N VAL A 351 12.23 -6.91 3.98
CA VAL A 351 13.17 -6.58 5.05
C VAL A 351 14.47 -7.36 4.88
N GLU A 352 14.41 -8.67 4.65
CA GLU A 352 15.60 -9.50 4.38
C GLU A 352 16.36 -9.03 3.12
N VAL A 353 15.65 -8.65 2.06
CA VAL A 353 16.25 -8.05 0.85
C VAL A 353 16.91 -6.69 1.17
N ALA A 354 16.26 -5.85 1.98
CA ALA A 354 16.73 -4.53 2.39
C ALA A 354 17.92 -4.56 3.35
N LEU A 355 18.05 -5.61 4.16
CA LEU A 355 19.16 -5.79 5.11
C LEU A 355 20.31 -6.53 4.44
N TYR A 356 20.08 -7.72 3.89
CA TYR A 356 21.14 -8.61 3.44
C TYR A 356 21.38 -8.67 1.93
N GLY A 357 20.49 -8.07 1.12
CA GLY A 357 20.70 -7.97 -0.33
C GLY A 357 20.62 -9.31 -1.05
N LYS A 358 19.83 -10.25 -0.50
CA LYS A 358 19.58 -11.58 -1.05
C LYS A 358 18.61 -11.53 -2.25
N SER A 359 18.61 -12.57 -3.07
CA SER A 359 17.53 -12.80 -4.05
C SER A 359 16.23 -13.05 -3.31
N TYR A 360 15.10 -12.80 -3.97
CA TYR A 360 13.78 -12.91 -3.34
C TYR A 360 13.52 -14.30 -2.78
N LEU A 361 13.82 -15.38 -3.52
CA LEU A 361 13.58 -16.74 -3.04
C LEU A 361 14.42 -17.12 -1.82
N ASN A 362 15.67 -16.64 -1.75
CA ASN A 362 16.52 -16.87 -0.59
C ASN A 362 16.02 -16.07 0.62
N ALA A 363 15.66 -14.79 0.41
CA ALA A 363 15.04 -13.97 1.45
C ALA A 363 13.70 -14.55 1.93
N ALA A 364 12.90 -15.13 1.03
CA ALA A 364 11.66 -15.82 1.36
C ALA A 364 11.90 -17.06 2.22
N ARG A 365 12.90 -17.89 1.87
CA ARG A 365 13.28 -19.05 2.68
C ARG A 365 13.68 -18.62 4.09
N ASP A 366 14.52 -17.60 4.22
CA ASP A 366 14.98 -17.10 5.52
C ASP A 366 13.83 -16.51 6.33
N THR A 367 12.94 -15.75 5.69
CA THR A 367 11.71 -15.23 6.31
C THR A 367 10.82 -16.36 6.83
N TRP A 368 10.68 -17.44 6.06
CA TRP A 368 9.91 -18.62 6.47
C TRP A 368 10.53 -19.32 7.68
N HIS A 369 11.86 -19.46 7.71
CA HIS A 369 12.57 -20.00 8.87
C HIS A 369 12.40 -19.13 10.10
N LEU A 370 12.53 -17.81 9.94
CA LEU A 370 12.32 -16.83 11.00
C LEU A 370 10.92 -16.93 11.59
N ILE A 371 9.88 -17.02 10.73
CA ILE A 371 8.48 -17.19 11.18
C ILE A 371 8.30 -18.51 11.94
N LYS A 372 8.87 -19.61 11.46
CA LYS A 372 8.78 -20.92 12.14
C LYS A 372 9.45 -20.92 13.52
N GLN A 373 10.60 -20.26 13.65
CA GLN A 373 11.38 -20.25 14.88
C GLN A 373 10.87 -19.25 15.93
N ARG A 374 10.35 -18.10 15.49
CA ARG A 374 9.87 -17.03 16.40
C ARG A 374 8.35 -17.07 16.66
N GLY A 375 7.62 -17.94 15.96
CA GLY A 375 6.19 -18.16 16.10
C GLY A 375 5.32 -17.07 15.47
N ILE A 376 4.01 -17.36 15.38
CA ILE A 376 2.96 -16.45 14.86
C ILE A 376 2.74 -15.24 15.78
N ASP A 377 3.26 -15.32 16.99
CA ASP A 377 3.03 -14.40 18.09
C ASP A 377 3.56 -12.98 17.84
N ALA A 378 4.68 -12.83 17.13
CA ALA A 378 5.19 -11.51 16.74
C ALA A 378 4.51 -10.96 15.49
N LEU A 379 4.04 -11.85 14.63
CA LEU A 379 3.21 -11.49 13.49
C LEU A 379 1.88 -10.88 13.94
N ILE A 380 1.29 -11.42 15.02
CA ILE A 380 0.07 -10.87 15.64
C ILE A 380 0.25 -9.40 16.03
N ASN A 381 1.38 -9.02 16.61
CA ASN A 381 1.62 -7.63 17.03
C ASN A 381 1.77 -6.67 15.85
N ASP A 382 2.44 -7.09 14.79
CA ASP A 382 2.55 -6.29 13.57
C ASP A 382 1.19 -6.15 12.85
N SER A 383 0.36 -7.19 12.89
CA SER A 383 -1.01 -7.18 12.37
C SER A 383 -1.89 -6.18 13.15
N LEU A 384 -1.80 -6.15 14.48
CA LEU A 384 -2.49 -5.15 15.31
C LEU A 384 -2.12 -3.73 14.88
N ILE A 385 -0.82 -3.42 14.77
CA ILE A 385 -0.34 -2.09 14.38
C ILE A 385 -0.83 -1.73 12.98
N SER A 386 -0.72 -2.65 12.02
CA SER A 386 -1.14 -2.43 10.64
C SER A 386 -2.65 -2.16 10.53
N ASN A 387 -3.47 -2.88 11.30
CA ASN A 387 -4.92 -2.66 11.36
C ASN A 387 -5.28 -1.27 11.89
N VAL A 388 -4.63 -0.83 12.97
CA VAL A 388 -4.83 0.50 13.56
C VAL A 388 -4.52 1.59 12.54
N LEU A 389 -3.34 1.51 11.92
CA LEU A 389 -2.86 2.48 10.96
C LEU A 389 -3.78 2.54 9.74
N SER A 390 -4.21 1.38 9.21
CA SER A 390 -5.14 1.29 8.08
C SER A 390 -6.48 1.96 8.39
N CYS A 391 -7.06 1.68 9.57
CA CYS A 391 -8.32 2.30 9.99
C CYS A 391 -8.23 3.84 10.01
N GLY A 392 -7.09 4.37 10.45
CA GLY A 392 -6.80 5.80 10.37
C GLY A 392 -6.80 6.38 8.98
N THR A 393 -6.17 5.67 8.04
CA THR A 393 -6.10 6.14 6.65
C THR A 393 -7.47 6.17 5.99
N THR A 394 -8.31 5.17 6.27
CA THR A 394 -9.70 5.13 5.82
C THR A 394 -10.53 6.23 6.45
N PHE A 395 -10.34 6.52 7.74
CA PHE A 395 -11.01 7.62 8.42
C PHE A 395 -10.66 8.98 7.79
N ILE A 396 -9.38 9.24 7.49
CA ILE A 396 -8.95 10.47 6.79
C ILE A 396 -9.58 10.55 5.40
N ALA A 397 -9.67 9.44 4.67
CA ALA A 397 -10.32 9.38 3.37
C ALA A 397 -11.80 9.80 3.43
N TYR A 398 -12.54 9.31 4.44
CA TYR A 398 -13.93 9.75 4.67
C TYR A 398 -14.02 11.23 5.04
N LEU A 399 -13.11 11.77 5.85
CA LEU A 399 -13.08 13.20 6.15
C LEU A 399 -12.82 14.05 4.89
N THR A 400 -11.93 13.62 4.00
CA THR A 400 -11.70 14.33 2.72
C THR A 400 -12.90 14.26 1.79
N ALA A 401 -13.62 13.14 1.77
CA ALA A 401 -14.86 13.00 1.01
C ALA A 401 -15.95 13.94 1.56
N LEU A 402 -16.13 13.97 2.89
CA LEU A 402 -17.05 14.87 3.57
C LEU A 402 -16.70 16.34 3.30
N LEU A 403 -15.42 16.69 3.37
CA LEU A 403 -14.95 18.04 3.07
C LEU A 403 -15.30 18.46 1.64
N SER A 404 -15.12 17.57 0.66
CA SER A 404 -15.48 17.85 -0.72
C SER A 404 -16.99 18.04 -0.90
N TYR A 405 -17.82 17.23 -0.22
CA TYR A 405 -19.27 17.41 -0.19
C TYR A 405 -19.66 18.77 0.36
N LEU A 406 -19.10 19.17 1.50
CA LEU A 406 -19.37 20.48 2.11
C LEU A 406 -18.94 21.63 1.19
N TYR A 407 -17.78 21.52 0.54
CA TYR A 407 -17.32 22.53 -0.41
C TYR A 407 -18.28 22.67 -1.61
N LEU A 408 -18.70 21.57 -2.22
CA LEU A 408 -19.67 21.58 -3.33
C LEU A 408 -21.00 22.18 -2.89
N LYS A 409 -21.46 21.85 -1.68
CA LYS A 409 -22.72 22.34 -1.13
C LYS A 409 -22.72 23.84 -0.84
N TYR A 410 -21.61 24.40 -0.34
CA TYR A 410 -21.54 25.82 0.04
C TYR A 410 -21.01 26.74 -1.06
N THR A 411 -20.18 26.23 -1.97
CA THR A 411 -19.64 27.03 -3.09
C THR A 411 -20.58 27.05 -4.29
N ASP A 412 -21.52 26.10 -4.36
CA ASP A 412 -22.49 25.90 -5.44
C ASP A 412 -21.92 26.19 -6.84
N PRO A 413 -20.86 25.47 -7.26
CA PRO A 413 -20.21 25.78 -8.52
C PRO A 413 -21.13 25.43 -9.68
N ALA A 414 -21.16 26.27 -10.72
CA ALA A 414 -22.06 26.13 -11.88
C ALA A 414 -22.02 24.73 -12.55
N TYR A 415 -20.90 24.02 -12.51
CA TYR A 415 -20.79 22.66 -13.05
C TYR A 415 -21.56 21.61 -12.25
N ASN A 416 -21.88 21.87 -10.97
CA ASN A 416 -22.62 20.97 -10.08
C ASN A 416 -24.02 21.51 -9.71
N ALA A 417 -24.57 22.45 -10.47
CA ALA A 417 -25.88 23.03 -10.21
C ALA A 417 -27.02 21.98 -10.16
N THR A 418 -26.88 20.86 -10.88
CA THR A 418 -27.83 19.74 -10.88
C THR A 418 -27.56 18.70 -9.79
N GLY A 419 -26.47 18.83 -9.02
CA GLY A 419 -26.03 17.86 -8.02
C GLY A 419 -25.50 16.52 -8.59
N GLY A 420 -25.46 16.34 -9.90
CA GLY A 420 -25.03 15.07 -10.51
C GLY A 420 -23.56 14.71 -10.24
N TYR A 421 -22.72 15.69 -9.89
CA TYR A 421 -21.28 15.47 -9.69
C TYR A 421 -20.88 15.19 -8.23
N TYR A 422 -21.81 15.25 -7.26
CA TYR A 422 -21.50 14.96 -5.85
C TYR A 422 -20.80 13.59 -5.67
N PRO A 423 -21.35 12.45 -6.17
CA PRO A 423 -20.74 11.14 -5.92
C PRO A 423 -19.33 11.02 -6.54
N VAL A 424 -19.14 11.57 -7.74
CA VAL A 424 -17.88 11.50 -8.48
C VAL A 424 -16.79 12.31 -7.77
N VAL A 425 -17.09 13.56 -7.40
CA VAL A 425 -16.10 14.43 -6.75
C VAL A 425 -15.77 13.92 -5.34
N MET A 426 -16.75 13.41 -4.60
CA MET A 426 -16.52 12.77 -3.30
C MET A 426 -15.64 11.53 -3.41
N ALA A 427 -15.86 10.68 -4.41
CA ALA A 427 -15.04 9.50 -4.65
C ALA A 427 -13.58 9.87 -5.00
N VAL A 428 -13.37 10.89 -5.84
CA VAL A 428 -12.02 11.38 -6.16
C VAL A 428 -11.32 11.94 -4.92
N ALA A 429 -12.02 12.74 -4.12
CA ALA A 429 -11.47 13.29 -2.88
C ALA A 429 -11.13 12.18 -1.87
N PHE A 430 -11.99 11.16 -1.73
CA PHE A 430 -11.74 9.97 -0.92
C PHE A 430 -10.45 9.26 -1.35
N CYS A 431 -10.28 8.98 -2.65
CA CYS A 431 -9.10 8.30 -3.17
C CYS A 431 -7.81 9.09 -2.93
N ILE A 432 -7.84 10.41 -3.11
CA ILE A 432 -6.69 11.29 -2.84
C ILE A 432 -6.34 11.27 -1.35
N GLY A 433 -7.34 11.45 -0.47
CA GLY A 433 -7.13 11.41 0.98
C GLY A 433 -6.58 10.06 1.44
N LEU A 434 -7.13 8.96 0.93
CA LEU A 434 -6.70 7.60 1.23
C LEU A 434 -5.25 7.37 0.80
N GLN A 435 -4.86 7.82 -0.40
CA GLN A 435 -3.50 7.65 -0.92
C GLN A 435 -2.46 8.42 -0.10
N ILE A 436 -2.76 9.67 0.27
CA ILE A 436 -1.90 10.52 1.10
C ILE A 436 -1.74 9.89 2.49
N ALA A 437 -2.84 9.49 3.12
CA ALA A 437 -2.82 8.89 4.44
C ALA A 437 -2.07 7.54 4.45
N ASN A 438 -2.32 6.67 3.46
CA ASN A 438 -1.61 5.39 3.30
C ASN A 438 -0.11 5.59 3.18
N THR A 439 0.33 6.60 2.43
CA THR A 439 1.77 6.81 2.31
C THR A 439 2.39 7.35 3.60
N THR A 440 1.63 8.09 4.40
CA THR A 440 2.13 8.57 5.68
C THR A 440 2.39 7.39 6.64
N VAL A 441 1.65 6.27 6.54
CA VAL A 441 1.78 5.11 7.46
C VAL A 441 2.85 4.10 7.06
N VAL A 442 3.28 4.09 5.79
CA VAL A 442 4.34 3.17 5.29
C VAL A 442 5.63 3.22 6.14
N PRO A 443 6.16 4.38 6.54
CA PRO A 443 7.29 4.47 7.47
C PRO A 443 7.16 3.63 8.73
N LEU A 444 5.96 3.61 9.33
CA LEU A 444 5.72 2.96 10.60
C LEU A 444 5.60 1.45 10.43
N THR A 445 4.82 1.01 9.45
CA THR A 445 4.67 -0.42 9.16
C THR A 445 6.00 -1.04 8.74
N SER A 446 6.82 -0.30 7.99
CA SER A 446 8.15 -0.73 7.56
C SER A 446 9.14 -0.79 8.71
N GLY A 447 9.15 0.21 9.58
CA GLY A 447 10.07 0.26 10.72
C GLY A 447 9.78 -0.81 11.77
N VAL A 448 8.50 -1.09 12.06
CA VAL A 448 8.09 -2.18 12.97
C VAL A 448 8.53 -3.53 12.43
N ALA A 449 8.25 -3.83 11.16
CA ALA A 449 8.68 -5.09 10.55
C ALA A 449 10.21 -5.22 10.52
N THR A 450 10.93 -4.13 10.27
CA THR A 450 12.40 -4.12 10.28
C THR A 450 12.95 -4.39 11.66
N LEU A 451 12.42 -3.70 12.68
CA LEU A 451 12.84 -3.91 14.06
C LEU A 451 12.60 -5.36 14.48
N PHE A 452 11.45 -5.94 14.11
CA PHE A 452 11.17 -7.34 14.40
C PHE A 452 12.23 -8.27 13.81
N VAL A 453 12.50 -8.18 12.50
CA VAL A 453 13.51 -9.03 11.85
C VAL A 453 14.90 -8.80 12.44
N CYS A 454 15.31 -7.54 12.65
CA CYS A 454 16.59 -7.21 13.27
C CYS A 454 16.74 -7.82 14.66
N THR A 455 15.70 -7.74 15.50
CA THR A 455 15.71 -8.32 16.85
C THR A 455 15.66 -9.83 16.85
N ALA A 456 15.00 -10.43 15.86
CA ALA A 456 14.98 -11.87 15.68
C ALA A 456 16.35 -12.42 15.32
N VAL A 457 17.13 -11.70 14.51
CA VAL A 457 18.48 -12.14 14.11
C VAL A 457 19.52 -11.80 15.18
N ASN A 458 19.57 -10.56 15.66
CA ASN A 458 20.60 -10.06 16.59
C ASN A 458 19.98 -9.40 17.83
N PRO A 459 19.40 -10.16 18.77
CA PRO A 459 18.71 -9.61 19.94
C PRO A 459 19.63 -8.82 20.89
N GLU A 460 20.93 -9.08 20.88
CA GLU A 460 21.94 -8.48 21.76
C GLU A 460 22.00 -6.95 21.61
N ILE A 461 21.92 -6.44 20.38
CA ILE A 461 21.97 -5.00 20.09
C ILE A 461 20.85 -4.27 20.84
N LEU A 462 19.65 -4.87 20.86
CA LEU A 462 18.51 -4.30 21.55
C LEU A 462 18.65 -4.41 23.07
N ARG A 463 19.16 -5.54 23.57
CA ARG A 463 19.42 -5.73 25.01
C ARG A 463 20.37 -4.66 25.55
N ASP A 464 21.43 -4.38 24.82
CA ASP A 464 22.54 -3.56 25.31
C ASP A 464 22.23 -2.06 25.17
N HIS A 465 21.54 -1.63 24.11
CA HIS A 465 21.27 -0.21 23.84
C HIS A 465 19.85 0.24 24.20
N PHE A 466 18.89 -0.69 24.31
CA PHE A 466 17.49 -0.41 24.59
C PHE A 466 16.88 -1.43 25.58
N PRO A 467 17.42 -1.52 26.82
CA PRO A 467 17.04 -2.55 27.79
C PRO A 467 15.57 -2.48 28.23
N SER A 468 14.95 -1.30 28.18
CA SER A 468 13.53 -1.10 28.48
C SER A 468 12.62 -1.78 27.44
N LEU A 469 12.93 -1.63 26.15
CA LEU A 469 12.23 -2.30 25.05
C LEU A 469 12.52 -3.81 25.09
N PHE A 470 13.77 -4.22 25.35
CA PHE A 470 14.14 -5.63 25.43
C PHE A 470 13.43 -6.35 26.59
N SER A 471 13.40 -5.76 27.79
CA SER A 471 12.73 -6.37 28.96
C SER A 471 11.22 -6.53 28.75
N GLU A 472 10.56 -5.56 28.13
CA GLU A 472 9.15 -5.69 27.77
C GLU A 472 8.94 -6.78 26.71
N MET A 473 9.81 -6.85 25.70
CA MET A 473 9.77 -7.91 24.69
C MET A 473 9.91 -9.30 25.31
N VAL A 474 10.84 -9.49 26.25
CA VAL A 474 11.08 -10.76 26.95
C VAL A 474 9.85 -11.25 27.72
N LYS A 475 9.08 -10.35 28.34
CA LYS A 475 7.85 -10.73 29.06
C LYS A 475 6.83 -11.42 28.16
N PHE A 476 6.77 -11.02 26.89
CA PHE A 476 5.83 -11.56 25.91
C PHE A 476 6.47 -12.60 24.97
N TYR A 477 7.80 -12.61 24.85
CA TYR A 477 8.56 -13.48 23.98
C TYR A 477 9.84 -14.00 24.66
N PRO A 478 9.75 -14.95 25.61
CA PRO A 478 10.93 -15.52 26.26
C PRO A 478 11.86 -16.22 25.26
N GLN A 479 11.32 -16.70 24.13
CA GLN A 479 12.07 -17.34 23.05
C GLN A 479 13.03 -16.38 22.32
N VAL A 480 12.83 -15.05 22.38
CA VAL A 480 13.71 -14.05 21.72
C VAL A 480 15.14 -14.09 22.26
N MET A 481 15.33 -14.59 23.49
CA MET A 481 16.64 -14.68 24.14
C MET A 481 17.66 -15.61 23.44
N GLN A 482 17.22 -16.55 22.60
CA GLN A 482 18.12 -17.58 22.05
C GLN A 482 18.87 -17.20 20.77
N GLY A 483 18.65 -15.99 20.20
CA GLY A 483 19.21 -15.65 18.88
C GLY A 483 18.74 -16.63 17.78
N ILE A 484 19.12 -16.41 16.53
CA ILE A 484 19.06 -17.48 15.51
C ILE A 484 20.52 -17.82 15.24
N VAL A 485 20.91 -19.08 15.48
CA VAL A 485 22.25 -19.60 15.13
C VAL A 485 22.33 -19.84 13.63
#